data_AF-A0A9X7T395-F1
#
_entry.id   AF-A0A9X7T395-F1
#
_cell.length_a   1.000
_cell.length_b   1.000
_cell.length_c   1.000
_cell.angle_alpha   90.00
_cell.angle_beta   90.00
_cell.angle_gamma   90.00
#
_symmetry.space_group_name_H-M   'P 1'
#
loop_
_entity.id
_entity.type
_entity.pdbx_description
1 polymer ?
#
loop_
_entity_poly.entity_id
_entity_poly.type
_entity_poly.pdbx_seq_one_letter_code
_entity_poly.pdbx_strand_id
1 'polypeptide(L)'
;MRDVPNRHRGLPSRTPEMLYNVVRKFYRGAVSHYDLIQEKKREAHACWEQMQTSGDDRPLRAALTTLFLEFHFYVTCWLQIELALYRLARQDERLALVMDTFRAALERHVAVREQLEQTEACVAAQFTALGSGWSCPGIEQDAYLFDGFTFTVDESSLVELHALYAAIEEQRRLSPNEKA
;
A
#
# COMPACT_ATOMS: atom_id res chain seq x y z
N MET A 1 -14.78 2.60 6.48
CA MET A 1 -13.32 2.73 6.34
C MET A 1 -12.92 4.04 7.03
N ARG A 2 -11.75 4.17 7.68
CA ARG A 2 -11.39 5.43 8.37
C ARG A 2 -10.68 6.35 7.38
N ASP A 3 -11.08 7.61 7.38
CA ASP A 3 -10.47 8.70 6.63
C ASP A 3 -8.99 8.92 7.01
N VAL A 4 -8.12 9.09 6.02
CA VAL A 4 -6.65 9.10 6.18
C VAL A 4 -6.15 10.29 7.03
N PRO A 5 -6.64 11.53 6.84
CA PRO A 5 -6.23 12.69 7.65
C PRO A 5 -6.61 12.57 9.14
N ASN A 6 -7.67 11.82 9.46
CA ASN A 6 -8.18 11.66 10.83
C ASN A 6 -7.86 10.28 11.43
N ARG A 7 -6.99 9.50 10.78
CA ARG A 7 -6.79 8.06 11.07
C ARG A 7 -6.39 7.75 12.52
N HIS A 8 -5.69 8.66 13.19
CA HIS A 8 -5.26 8.52 14.59
C HIS A 8 -6.29 8.94 15.63
N ARG A 9 -7.38 9.61 15.24
CA ARG A 9 -8.41 10.09 16.18
C ARG A 9 -9.33 8.96 16.63
N GLY A 10 -9.70 8.96 17.91
CA GLY A 10 -10.68 8.02 18.46
C GLY A 10 -10.35 6.54 18.20
N LEU A 11 -9.07 6.17 18.25
CA LEU A 11 -8.68 4.76 18.12
C LEU A 11 -9.11 4.01 19.39
N PRO A 12 -9.83 2.88 19.26
CA PRO A 12 -10.24 2.10 20.43
C PRO A 12 -9.00 1.53 21.13
N SER A 13 -9.06 1.49 22.46
CA SER A 13 -8.05 0.85 23.29
C SER A 13 -7.92 -0.63 22.93
N ARG A 14 -6.68 -1.10 22.81
CA ARG A 14 -6.33 -2.51 22.57
C ARG A 14 -5.09 -2.84 23.37
N THR A 15 -4.97 -4.10 23.81
CA THR A 15 -3.75 -4.56 24.47
C THR A 15 -2.57 -4.59 23.47
N PRO A 16 -1.32 -4.47 23.95
CA PRO A 16 -0.14 -4.61 23.10
C PRO A 16 -0.14 -5.92 22.29
N GLU A 17 -0.52 -7.04 22.90
CA GLU A 17 -0.59 -8.34 22.22
C GLU A 17 -1.55 -8.32 21.02
N MET A 18 -2.74 -7.72 21.18
CA MET A 18 -3.69 -7.57 20.07
C MET A 18 -3.10 -6.70 18.95
N LEU A 19 -2.35 -5.66 19.29
CA LEU A 19 -1.72 -4.77 18.30
C LEU A 19 -0.61 -5.49 17.53
N TYR A 20 0.25 -6.27 18.20
CA TYR A 20 1.24 -7.11 17.51
C TYR A 20 0.60 -8.16 16.61
N ASN A 21 -0.52 -8.76 17.04
CA ASN A 21 -1.26 -9.70 16.20
C ASN A 21 -1.87 -9.03 14.95
N VAL A 22 -2.30 -7.76 15.06
CA VAL A 22 -2.70 -6.95 13.91
C VAL A 22 -1.52 -6.75 12.97
N VAL A 23 -0.36 -6.30 13.47
CA VAL A 23 0.85 -6.10 12.65
C VAL A 23 1.19 -7.39 11.90
N ARG A 24 1.28 -8.54 12.59
CA ARG A 24 1.58 -9.84 11.98
C ARG A 24 0.57 -10.24 10.91
N LYS A 25 -0.73 -10.08 11.18
CA LYS A 25 -1.80 -10.44 10.23
C LYS A 25 -1.66 -9.67 8.94
N PHE A 26 -1.52 -8.35 9.03
CA PHE A 26 -1.50 -7.49 7.85
C PHE A 26 -0.15 -7.51 7.14
N TYR A 27 0.96 -7.73 7.85
CA TYR A 27 2.25 -8.06 7.24
C TYR A 27 2.14 -9.29 6.33
N ARG A 28 1.62 -10.41 6.86
CA ARG A 28 1.42 -11.63 6.05
C ARG A 28 0.52 -11.40 4.85
N GLY A 29 -0.56 -10.65 5.03
CA GLY A 29 -1.49 -10.32 3.94
C GLY A 29 -0.83 -9.48 2.85
N ALA A 30 -0.02 -8.47 3.19
CA ALA A 30 0.70 -7.65 2.23
C ALA A 30 1.78 -8.44 1.49
N VAL A 31 2.57 -9.26 2.20
CA VAL A 31 3.57 -10.14 1.58
C VAL A 31 2.91 -11.11 0.60
N SER A 32 1.81 -11.75 0.98
CA SER A 32 1.13 -12.72 0.09
C SER A 32 0.46 -12.08 -1.12
N HIS A 33 0.10 -10.79 -1.05
CA HIS A 33 -0.49 -10.06 -2.18
C HIS A 33 0.56 -9.49 -3.15
N TYR A 34 1.83 -9.43 -2.75
CA TYR A 34 2.87 -8.86 -3.60
C TYR A 34 2.96 -9.57 -4.96
N ASP A 35 3.02 -10.91 -4.97
CA ASP A 35 3.13 -11.70 -6.20
C ASP A 35 1.90 -11.53 -7.11
N LEU A 36 0.71 -11.46 -6.51
CA LEU A 36 -0.54 -11.20 -7.22
C LEU A 36 -0.51 -9.82 -7.88
N ILE A 37 0.01 -8.79 -7.19
CA ILE A 37 0.19 -7.48 -7.78
C ILE A 37 1.15 -7.53 -8.97
N GLN A 38 2.27 -8.24 -8.86
CA GLN A 38 3.19 -8.39 -9.99
C GLN A 38 2.54 -9.12 -11.18
N GLU A 39 1.67 -10.09 -10.92
CA GLU A 39 0.83 -10.72 -11.95
C GLU A 39 -0.11 -9.71 -12.62
N LYS A 40 -0.85 -8.92 -11.83
CA LYS A 40 -1.79 -7.93 -12.38
C LYS A 40 -1.11 -6.79 -13.12
N LYS A 41 0.12 -6.42 -12.75
CA LYS A 41 0.96 -5.50 -13.54
C LYS A 41 1.28 -6.08 -14.92
N ARG A 42 1.66 -7.36 -15.00
CA ARG A 42 1.92 -8.04 -16.29
C ARG A 42 0.66 -8.14 -17.15
N GLU A 43 -0.49 -8.41 -16.55
CA GLU A 43 -1.78 -8.42 -17.26
C GLU A 43 -2.14 -7.04 -17.82
N ALA A 44 -1.99 -5.98 -17.01
CA ALA A 44 -2.22 -4.61 -17.47
C ALA A 44 -1.27 -4.21 -18.61
N HIS A 45 0.01 -4.61 -18.53
CA HIS A 45 0.98 -4.39 -19.60
C HIS A 45 0.57 -5.11 -20.90
N ALA A 46 0.17 -6.38 -20.83
CA ALA A 46 -0.30 -7.12 -22.00
C ALA A 46 -1.56 -6.49 -22.63
N CYS A 47 -2.50 -6.02 -21.81
CA CYS A 47 -3.67 -5.29 -22.31
C CYS A 47 -3.29 -3.93 -22.93
N TRP A 48 -2.25 -3.27 -22.43
CA TRP A 48 -1.74 -2.03 -23.02
C TRP A 48 -1.13 -2.29 -24.40
N GLU A 49 -0.32 -3.33 -24.57
CA GLU A 49 0.21 -3.74 -25.89
C GLU A 49 -0.92 -4.07 -26.89
N GLN A 50 -1.99 -4.74 -26.42
CA GLN A 50 -3.18 -5.00 -27.22
C GLN A 50 -3.94 -3.72 -27.59
N MET A 51 -4.04 -2.77 -26.67
CA MET A 51 -4.66 -1.47 -26.96
C MET A 51 -3.87 -0.70 -28.02
N GLN A 52 -2.53 -0.72 -27.98
CA GLN A 52 -1.68 -0.05 -28.99
C GLN A 52 -1.92 -0.59 -30.41
N THR A 53 -2.28 -1.88 -30.53
CA THR A 53 -2.53 -2.52 -31.84
C THR A 53 -4.00 -2.42 -32.29
N SER A 54 -4.95 -2.56 -31.38
CA SER A 54 -6.38 -2.63 -31.68
C SER A 54 -7.12 -1.29 -31.54
N GLY A 55 -6.60 -0.36 -30.76
CA GLY A 55 -7.26 0.88 -30.37
C GLY A 55 -8.37 0.71 -29.32
N ASP A 56 -8.67 -0.51 -28.86
CA ASP A 56 -9.69 -0.78 -27.83
C ASP A 56 -9.09 -0.72 -26.42
N ASP A 57 -9.50 0.27 -25.63
CA ASP A 57 -9.00 0.52 -24.28
C ASP A 57 -9.78 -0.22 -23.18
N ARG A 58 -10.92 -0.86 -23.50
CA ARG A 58 -11.77 -1.53 -22.50
C ARG A 58 -11.06 -2.65 -21.75
N PRO A 59 -10.29 -3.55 -22.40
CA PRO A 59 -9.52 -4.57 -21.68
C PRO A 59 -8.50 -3.96 -20.72
N LEU A 60 -7.83 -2.89 -21.15
CA LEU A 60 -6.84 -2.18 -20.33
C LEU A 60 -7.48 -1.54 -19.10
N ARG A 61 -8.62 -0.89 -19.26
CA ARG A 61 -9.38 -0.32 -18.13
C ARG A 61 -9.75 -1.39 -17.12
N ALA A 62 -10.23 -2.55 -17.57
CA ALA A 62 -10.59 -3.65 -16.68
C ALA A 62 -9.38 -4.21 -15.92
N ALA A 63 -8.23 -4.35 -16.61
CA ALA A 63 -6.99 -4.79 -15.99
C ALA A 63 -6.46 -3.78 -14.95
N LEU A 64 -6.47 -2.48 -15.27
CA LEU A 64 -6.09 -1.41 -14.35
C LEU A 64 -7.01 -1.32 -13.14
N THR A 65 -8.34 -1.47 -13.32
CA THR A 65 -9.28 -1.54 -12.20
C THR A 65 -8.91 -2.67 -11.27
N THR A 66 -8.64 -3.87 -11.80
CA THR A 66 -8.24 -5.02 -10.99
C THR A 66 -6.93 -4.75 -10.26
N LEU A 67 -5.91 -4.25 -10.96
CA LEU A 67 -4.63 -3.88 -10.36
C LEU A 67 -4.78 -2.87 -9.22
N PHE A 68 -5.63 -1.85 -9.40
CA PHE A 68 -5.84 -0.82 -8.38
C PHE A 68 -6.64 -1.33 -7.17
N LEU A 69 -7.52 -2.32 -7.35
CA LEU A 69 -8.13 -3.02 -6.23
C LEU A 69 -7.08 -3.81 -5.43
N GLU A 70 -6.11 -4.43 -6.10
CA GLU A 70 -5.01 -5.12 -5.42
C GLU A 70 -4.06 -4.15 -4.71
N PHE A 71 -3.76 -3.00 -5.33
CA PHE A 71 -3.06 -1.90 -4.65
C PHE A 71 -3.83 -1.46 -3.41
N HIS A 72 -5.15 -1.28 -3.52
CA HIS A 72 -6.00 -0.84 -2.41
C HIS A 72 -5.93 -1.82 -1.23
N PHE A 73 -5.95 -3.12 -1.50
CA PHE A 73 -5.74 -4.13 -0.45
C PHE A 73 -4.35 -4.00 0.18
N TYR A 74 -3.29 -3.91 -0.63
CA TYR A 74 -1.92 -3.82 -0.15
C TYR A 74 -1.69 -2.59 0.73
N VAL A 75 -2.14 -1.41 0.31
CA VAL A 75 -1.99 -0.19 1.11
C VAL A 75 -2.94 -0.16 2.32
N THR A 76 -4.03 -0.94 2.28
CA THR A 76 -4.84 -1.20 3.48
C THR A 76 -4.05 -1.95 4.54
N CYS A 77 -3.26 -2.95 4.16
CA CYS A 77 -2.37 -3.64 5.10
C CYS A 77 -1.38 -2.68 5.74
N TRP A 78 -0.73 -1.82 4.95
CA TRP A 78 0.16 -0.76 5.44
C TRP A 78 -0.52 0.15 6.45
N LEU A 79 -1.73 0.64 6.14
CA LEU A 79 -2.50 1.47 7.09
C LEU A 79 -2.79 0.72 8.39
N GLN A 80 -3.14 -0.56 8.35
CA GLN A 80 -3.43 -1.31 9.57
C GLN A 80 -2.18 -1.55 10.43
N ILE A 81 -1.02 -1.75 9.80
CA ILE A 81 0.28 -1.82 10.47
C ILE A 81 0.61 -0.46 11.11
N GLU A 82 0.50 0.63 10.35
CA GLU A 82 0.74 2.00 10.81
C GLU A 82 -0.12 2.33 12.03
N LEU A 83 -1.43 2.11 11.96
CA LEU A 83 -2.34 2.38 13.06
C LEU A 83 -2.04 1.52 14.30
N ALA A 84 -1.60 0.28 14.12
CA ALA A 84 -1.20 -0.57 15.24
C ALA A 84 0.10 -0.08 15.87
N LEU A 85 1.09 0.27 15.05
CA LEU A 85 2.37 0.81 15.47
C LEU A 85 2.21 2.14 16.19
N TYR A 86 1.38 3.06 15.70
CA TYR A 86 1.07 4.32 16.38
C TYR A 86 0.55 4.10 17.80
N ARG A 87 -0.34 3.11 18.00
CA ARG A 87 -0.87 2.78 19.34
C ARG A 87 0.18 2.15 20.24
N LEU A 88 1.09 1.36 19.69
CA LEU A 88 2.22 0.79 20.42
C LEU A 88 3.25 1.87 20.79
N ALA A 89 3.57 2.77 19.87
CA ALA A 89 4.50 3.90 20.07
C ALA A 89 4.06 4.86 21.18
N ARG A 90 2.74 4.98 21.42
CA ARG A 90 2.21 5.76 22.55
C ARG A 90 2.47 5.12 23.92
N GLN A 91 2.90 3.86 23.95
CA GLN A 91 3.16 3.08 25.17
C GLN A 91 4.64 2.72 25.34
N ASP A 92 5.45 2.79 24.26
CA ASP A 92 6.86 2.40 24.25
C ASP A 92 7.66 3.33 23.31
N GLU A 93 8.61 4.09 23.87
CA GLU A 93 9.46 5.02 23.14
C GLU A 93 10.32 4.33 22.07
N ARG A 94 10.71 3.06 22.28
CA ARG A 94 11.47 2.30 21.29
C ARG A 94 10.64 2.04 20.03
N LEU A 95 9.35 1.80 20.19
CA LEU A 95 8.41 1.66 19.08
C LEU A 95 8.08 3.01 18.43
N ALA A 96 8.13 4.11 19.19
CA ALA A 96 8.06 5.45 18.62
C ALA A 96 9.26 5.73 17.69
N LEU A 97 10.46 5.31 18.08
CA LEU A 97 11.64 5.41 17.21
C LEU A 97 11.51 4.57 15.94
N VAL A 98 10.95 3.35 16.03
CA VAL A 98 10.65 2.54 14.84
C VAL A 98 9.66 3.28 13.93
N MET A 99 8.58 3.83 14.48
CA MET A 99 7.61 4.59 13.71
C MET A 99 8.23 5.78 12.98
N ASP A 100 9.11 6.53 13.65
CA ASP A 100 9.79 7.68 13.04
C ASP A 100 10.78 7.26 11.94
N THR A 101 11.55 6.19 12.18
CA THR A 101 12.50 5.61 11.21
C THR A 101 11.82 5.22 9.90
N PHE A 102 10.61 4.66 9.98
CA PHE A 102 9.86 4.20 8.80
C PHE A 102 8.77 5.18 8.34
N ARG A 103 8.75 6.42 8.87
CA ARG A 103 7.71 7.41 8.59
C ARG A 103 7.50 7.65 7.09
N ALA A 104 8.59 7.83 6.34
CA ALA A 104 8.51 8.10 4.90
C ALA A 104 7.82 6.95 4.14
N ALA A 105 8.20 5.70 4.44
CA ALA A 105 7.59 4.51 3.84
C ALA A 105 6.11 4.38 4.22
N LEU A 106 5.78 4.59 5.51
CA LEU A 106 4.40 4.55 6.00
C LEU A 106 3.53 5.61 5.31
N GLU A 107 3.95 6.87 5.27
CA GLU A 107 3.18 7.96 4.66
C GLU A 107 3.03 7.75 3.14
N ARG A 108 4.08 7.30 2.44
CA ARG A 108 4.02 7.02 0.99
C ARG A 108 2.89 6.04 0.65
N HIS A 109 2.80 4.93 1.39
CA HIS A 109 1.77 3.92 1.17
C HIS A 109 0.38 4.38 1.65
N VAL A 110 0.32 5.08 2.78
CA VAL A 110 -0.94 5.57 3.35
C VAL A 110 -1.55 6.70 2.51
N ALA A 111 -0.74 7.55 1.87
CA ALA A 111 -1.21 8.68 1.06
C ALA A 111 -2.05 8.24 -0.15
N VAL A 112 -1.71 7.12 -0.78
CA VAL A 112 -2.44 6.64 -1.97
C VAL A 112 -3.77 5.97 -1.62
N ARG A 113 -3.97 5.59 -0.34
CA ARG A 113 -5.14 4.84 0.09
C ARG A 113 -6.45 5.54 -0.19
N GLU A 114 -6.52 6.84 0.13
CA GLU A 114 -7.74 7.63 -0.02
C GLU A 114 -8.12 7.75 -1.50
N GLN A 115 -7.12 7.92 -2.37
CA GLN A 115 -7.32 7.97 -3.82
C GLN A 115 -7.92 6.67 -4.34
N LEU A 116 -7.42 5.54 -3.86
CA LEU A 116 -7.87 4.21 -4.29
C LEU A 116 -9.31 3.87 -3.86
N GLU A 117 -9.94 4.62 -2.94
CA GLU A 117 -11.39 4.51 -2.69
C GLU A 117 -12.21 4.92 -3.92
N GLN A 118 -11.64 5.75 -4.80
CA GLN A 118 -12.23 6.19 -6.07
C GLN A 118 -11.54 5.48 -7.25
N THR A 119 -11.50 4.14 -7.21
CA THR A 119 -10.76 3.31 -8.18
C THR A 119 -11.02 3.68 -9.63
N GLU A 120 -12.29 3.90 -10.03
CA GLU A 120 -12.65 4.28 -11.40
C GLU A 120 -12.03 5.62 -11.83
N ALA A 121 -12.00 6.61 -10.93
CA ALA A 121 -11.37 7.91 -11.17
C ALA A 121 -9.85 7.76 -11.31
N CYS A 122 -9.22 6.94 -10.46
CA CYS A 122 -7.80 6.63 -10.59
C CYS A 122 -7.48 5.98 -11.94
N VAL A 123 -8.31 5.03 -12.40
CA VAL A 123 -8.13 4.39 -13.71
C VAL A 123 -8.25 5.41 -14.82
N ALA A 124 -9.28 6.26 -14.78
CA ALA A 124 -9.45 7.32 -15.78
C ALA A 124 -8.25 8.28 -15.84
N ALA A 125 -7.67 8.61 -14.69
CA ALA A 125 -6.50 9.50 -14.60
C ALA A 125 -5.21 8.92 -15.22
N GLN A 126 -5.14 7.60 -15.48
CA GLN A 126 -3.97 7.01 -16.12
C GLN A 126 -3.87 7.31 -17.62
N PHE A 127 -5.00 7.66 -18.24
CA PHE A 127 -5.09 7.87 -19.67
C PHE A 127 -4.85 9.34 -20.00
N THR A 128 -3.72 9.63 -20.66
CA THR A 128 -3.50 10.95 -21.27
C THR A 128 -3.72 10.86 -22.77
N ALA A 129 -4.60 11.71 -23.31
CA ALA A 129 -4.75 11.84 -24.75
C ALA A 129 -3.50 12.53 -25.33
N LEU A 130 -2.68 11.80 -26.08
CA LEU A 130 -1.52 12.37 -26.79
C LEU A 130 -1.75 12.24 -28.29
N GLY A 131 -2.07 13.35 -28.96
CA GLY A 131 -1.98 13.53 -30.43
C GLY A 131 -2.61 12.44 -31.30
N SER A 132 -1.92 11.31 -31.48
CA SER A 132 -2.28 10.15 -32.31
C SER A 132 -2.62 8.87 -31.52
N GLY A 133 -2.71 8.90 -30.18
CA GLY A 133 -3.03 7.72 -29.39
C GLY A 133 -3.18 7.98 -27.88
N TRP A 134 -3.44 6.92 -27.13
CA TRP A 134 -3.44 6.94 -25.67
C TRP A 134 -2.05 6.55 -25.15
N SER A 135 -1.45 7.38 -24.32
CA SER A 135 -0.33 6.96 -23.47
C SER A 135 -0.84 6.58 -22.09
N CYS A 136 -0.15 5.61 -21.49
CA CYS A 136 -0.42 5.20 -20.12
C CYS A 136 0.93 5.15 -19.39
N PRO A 137 1.49 6.32 -19.00
CA PRO A 137 2.83 6.41 -18.41
C PRO A 137 3.02 5.51 -17.18
N GLY A 138 1.95 5.26 -16.44
CA GLY A 138 1.96 4.37 -15.28
C GLY A 138 2.26 2.91 -15.61
N ILE A 139 1.92 2.43 -16.81
CA ILE A 139 2.25 1.08 -17.25
C ILE A 139 3.66 1.03 -17.83
N GLU A 140 4.01 2.03 -18.63
CA GLU A 140 5.33 2.12 -19.30
C GLU A 140 6.49 2.22 -18.29
N GLN A 141 6.27 2.94 -17.20
CA GLN A 141 7.30 3.25 -16.19
C GLN A 141 7.06 2.51 -14.86
N ASP A 142 6.03 1.67 -14.78
CA ASP A 142 5.54 1.07 -13.54
C ASP A 142 5.32 2.13 -12.43
N ALA A 143 4.74 3.28 -12.79
CA ALA A 143 4.63 4.47 -11.94
C ALA A 143 3.26 5.15 -12.11
N TYR A 144 2.23 4.60 -11.46
CA TYR A 144 0.83 4.98 -11.64
C TYR A 144 0.50 6.31 -10.97
N LEU A 145 -0.26 7.17 -11.66
CA LEU A 145 -0.58 8.52 -11.20
C LEU A 145 -1.75 8.51 -10.21
N PHE A 146 -1.56 9.10 -9.04
CA PHE A 146 -2.61 9.32 -8.05
C PHE A 146 -2.48 10.77 -7.56
N ASP A 147 -3.50 11.59 -7.80
CA ASP A 147 -3.59 12.99 -7.31
C ASP A 147 -2.26 13.77 -7.34
N GLY A 148 -1.61 13.80 -8.51
CA GLY A 148 -0.39 14.58 -8.75
C GLY A 148 0.93 13.93 -8.33
N PHE A 149 0.93 12.71 -7.78
CA PHE A 149 2.15 11.94 -7.50
C PHE A 149 2.08 10.54 -8.12
N THR A 150 3.24 9.88 -8.25
CA THR A 150 3.30 8.50 -8.75
C THR A 150 3.48 7.50 -7.62
N PHE A 151 2.84 6.34 -7.74
CA PHE A 151 2.95 5.24 -6.79
C PHE A 151 3.00 3.91 -7.51
N THR A 152 3.72 2.95 -6.92
CA THR A 152 3.77 1.57 -7.36
C THR A 152 4.14 0.66 -6.21
N VAL A 153 3.86 -0.63 -6.36
CA VAL A 153 4.30 -1.68 -5.44
C VAL A 153 5.39 -2.51 -6.11
N ASP A 154 6.64 -2.22 -5.76
CA ASP A 154 7.85 -2.83 -6.31
C ASP A 154 8.65 -3.58 -5.23
N GLU A 155 9.82 -4.10 -5.59
CA GLU A 155 10.68 -4.82 -4.65
C GLU A 155 11.11 -3.94 -3.47
N SER A 156 11.32 -2.64 -3.69
CA SER A 156 11.65 -1.69 -2.61
C SER A 156 10.54 -1.64 -1.55
N SER A 157 9.28 -1.65 -2.00
CA SER A 157 8.09 -1.67 -1.14
C SER A 157 8.05 -2.93 -0.26
N LEU A 158 8.44 -4.09 -0.82
CA LEU A 158 8.52 -5.35 -0.09
C LEU A 158 9.68 -5.37 0.92
N VAL A 159 10.86 -4.87 0.53
CA VAL A 159 12.04 -4.77 1.41
C VAL A 159 11.74 -3.86 2.61
N GLU A 160 11.12 -2.70 2.38
CA GLU A 160 10.71 -1.78 3.45
C GLU A 160 9.70 -2.43 4.40
N LEU A 161 8.73 -3.18 3.87
CA LEU A 161 7.75 -3.91 4.68
C LEU A 161 8.43 -4.96 5.58
N HIS A 162 9.38 -5.72 5.05
CA HIS A 162 10.16 -6.69 5.81
C HIS A 162 10.97 -6.02 6.91
N ALA A 163 11.67 -4.92 6.58
CA ALA A 163 12.47 -4.17 7.53
C ALA A 163 11.62 -3.58 8.67
N LEU A 164 10.47 -2.99 8.33
CA LEU A 164 9.51 -2.47 9.32
C LEU A 164 9.02 -3.59 10.25
N TYR A 165 8.56 -4.70 9.69
CA TYR A 165 8.07 -5.83 10.48
C TYR A 165 9.14 -6.40 11.41
N ALA A 166 10.37 -6.57 10.92
CA ALA A 166 11.49 -7.05 11.70
C ALA A 166 11.82 -6.09 12.86
N ALA A 167 11.83 -4.78 12.62
CA ALA A 167 12.08 -3.78 13.64
C ALA A 167 11.01 -3.81 14.76
N ILE A 168 9.73 -3.97 14.40
CA ILE A 168 8.63 -4.08 15.37
C ILE A 168 8.76 -5.37 16.20
N GLU A 169 8.98 -6.52 15.57
CA GLU A 169 9.09 -7.80 16.29
C GLU A 169 10.35 -7.87 17.16
N GLU A 170 11.43 -7.17 16.80
CA GLU A 170 12.61 -7.07 17.65
C GLU A 170 12.28 -6.34 18.97
N GLN A 171 11.60 -5.19 18.89
CA GLN A 171 11.18 -4.48 20.11
C GLN A 171 10.25 -5.34 20.98
N ARG A 172 9.36 -6.12 20.35
CA ARG A 172 8.50 -7.06 21.08
C ARG A 172 9.29 -8.11 21.87
N ARG A 173 10.38 -8.65 21.31
CA ARG A 173 11.22 -9.65 21.99
C ARG A 173 12.02 -9.03 23.14
N LEU A 174 12.44 -7.78 22.98
CA LEU A 174 13.20 -7.02 23.97
C LEU A 174 12.31 -6.40 25.05
N SER A 175 11.00 -6.38 24.88
CA SER A 175 10.08 -6.05 25.96
C SER A 175 10.11 -7.17 27.01
N PRO A 176 10.38 -6.86 28.29
CA PRO A 176 10.35 -7.88 29.33
C PRO A 176 9.00 -8.59 29.29
N ASN A 177 9.00 -9.92 29.24
CA ASN A 177 7.80 -10.69 29.50
C ASN A 177 7.25 -10.23 30.86
N GLU A 178 6.09 -9.57 30.87
CA GLU A 178 5.28 -9.37 32.10
C GLU A 178 4.67 -10.70 32.56
N LYS A 179 5.51 -11.71 32.74
CA LYS A 179 5.19 -12.97 33.41
C LYS A 179 6.34 -13.30 34.37
N ALA A 180 6.36 -12.55 35.47
CA ALA A 180 6.71 -13.08 36.78
C ALA A 180 5.40 -13.44 37.49
#